data_AF-A0A3D3S3J8-F1
#
_entry.id   AF-A0A3D3S3J8-F1
#
_cell.length_a   1.000
_cell.length_b   1.000
_cell.length_c   1.000
_cell.angle_alpha   90.00
_cell.angle_beta   90.00
_cell.angle_gamma   90.00
#
_symmetry.space_group_name_H-M   'P 1'
#
loop_
_entity.id
_entity.type
_entity.pdbx_description
1 polymer ?
#
loop_
_entity_poly.entity_id
_entity_poly.type
_entity_poly.pdbx_seq_one_letter_code
_entity_poly.pdbx_strand_id
1 'polypeptide(L)'
;MSLKPYQSDVLDAFEAFLRAYREAGEAAPGSRHASREAFEHCTLRNFGFRIPYRAPSALAEADVPVVCLRIPTGGGKTLIGGHAIGRIKHSLMPAGHSLTIWLVPTDAIRAQTLRVLRTPGELLHDELRGLLGEVAVLDIDEALSVQPAVLDSHDTIVVATMQAFKQSDTERLAVYRPNGALMDHFRGVDQPGWSLVEALRLRRPFVIVDEAHNQGTSLAFDTLARLDPCAVLELTATPDRLHQPSNVLVSVSASTLQTAEMIKLPVEMATHGDWRIALREAIARNAGTLRTIQTPTAQRLVDLAQTRNPLGAMPI
;
A
#
# COMPACT_ATOMS: atom_id res chain seq x y z
N MET A 1 -18.09 8.63 11.98
CA MET A 1 -17.11 8.76 10.89
C MET A 1 -15.73 8.70 11.49
N SER A 2 -14.95 7.64 11.25
CA SER A 2 -13.57 7.56 11.78
C SER A 2 -12.52 8.19 10.84
N LEU A 3 -12.82 8.31 9.55
CA LEU A 3 -11.92 8.95 8.59
C LEU A 3 -11.81 10.45 8.83
N LYS A 4 -10.57 10.96 8.82
CA LYS A 4 -10.29 12.40 8.77
C LYS A 4 -10.59 12.94 7.37
N PRO A 5 -10.90 14.25 7.23
CA PRO A 5 -11.30 14.84 5.95
C PRO A 5 -10.35 14.51 4.79
N TYR A 6 -9.03 14.66 4.98
CA TYR A 6 -8.07 14.37 3.91
C TYR A 6 -8.06 12.88 3.49
N GLN A 7 -8.38 11.95 4.41
CA GLN A 7 -8.44 10.53 4.10
C GLN A 7 -9.66 10.25 3.21
N SER A 8 -10.78 10.89 3.51
CA SER A 8 -11.97 10.87 2.65
C SER A 8 -11.67 11.47 1.28
N ASP A 9 -11.04 12.64 1.22
CA ASP A 9 -10.69 13.30 -0.05
C ASP A 9 -9.79 12.43 -0.94
N VAL A 10 -8.80 11.77 -0.32
CA VAL A 10 -7.90 10.81 -1.00
C VAL A 10 -8.69 9.63 -1.58
N LEU A 11 -9.62 9.07 -0.81
CA LEU A 11 -10.45 7.94 -1.23
C LEU A 11 -11.47 8.33 -2.30
N ASP A 12 -12.03 9.52 -2.22
CA ASP A 12 -12.99 10.04 -3.20
C ASP A 12 -12.30 10.34 -4.53
N ALA A 13 -11.07 10.84 -4.51
CA ALA A 13 -10.24 10.97 -5.70
C ALA A 13 -9.89 9.61 -6.33
N PHE A 14 -9.59 8.60 -5.50
CA PHE A 14 -9.38 7.23 -5.98
C PHE A 14 -10.65 6.65 -6.61
N GLU A 15 -11.81 6.80 -5.96
CA GLU A 15 -13.09 6.35 -6.50
C GLU A 15 -13.46 7.07 -7.81
N ALA A 16 -13.21 8.37 -7.91
CA ALA A 16 -13.42 9.13 -9.13
C ALA A 16 -12.56 8.59 -10.29
N PHE A 17 -11.31 8.22 -10.01
CA PHE A 17 -10.44 7.57 -10.99
C PHE A 17 -10.99 6.21 -11.44
N LEU A 18 -11.45 5.37 -10.52
CA LEU A 18 -12.01 4.06 -10.85
C LEU A 18 -13.26 4.16 -11.73
N ARG A 19 -14.14 5.14 -11.44
CA ARG A 19 -15.32 5.42 -12.25
C ARG A 19 -14.93 5.90 -13.65
N ALA A 20 -14.01 6.86 -13.75
CA ALA A 20 -13.51 7.34 -15.04
C ALA A 20 -12.84 6.22 -15.86
N TYR A 21 -12.11 5.31 -15.21
CA TYR A 21 -11.52 4.15 -15.86
C TYR A 21 -12.58 3.22 -16.46
N ARG A 22 -13.60 2.88 -15.67
CA ARG A 22 -14.71 2.04 -16.14
C ARG A 22 -15.46 2.71 -17.30
N GLU A 23 -15.81 3.98 -17.16
CA GLU A 23 -16.54 4.75 -18.18
C GLU A 23 -15.75 4.85 -19.49
N ALA A 24 -14.43 5.09 -19.43
CA ALA A 24 -13.57 5.10 -20.61
C ALA A 24 -13.49 3.70 -21.28
N GLY A 25 -13.40 2.64 -20.48
CA GLY A 25 -13.41 1.26 -20.98
C GLY A 25 -14.73 0.87 -21.65
N GLU A 26 -15.86 1.33 -21.12
CA GLU A 26 -17.20 1.14 -21.69
C GLU A 26 -17.42 1.96 -22.96
N ALA A 27 -16.91 3.20 -23.00
CA ALA A 27 -17.04 4.09 -24.16
C ALA A 27 -16.22 3.62 -25.37
N ALA A 28 -15.07 2.99 -25.15
CA ALA A 28 -14.21 2.48 -26.21
C ALA A 28 -13.70 1.05 -25.90
N PRO A 29 -14.57 0.03 -25.99
CA PRO A 29 -14.21 -1.36 -25.69
C PRO A 29 -13.03 -1.83 -26.55
N GLY A 30 -12.00 -2.38 -25.91
CA GLY A 30 -10.81 -2.91 -26.59
C GLY A 30 -9.74 -1.89 -26.98
N SER A 31 -9.96 -0.58 -26.73
CA SER A 31 -8.98 0.48 -27.03
C SER A 31 -7.70 0.44 -26.19
N ARG A 32 -7.74 -0.24 -25.03
CA ARG A 32 -6.60 -0.40 -24.09
C ARG A 32 -5.94 0.94 -23.69
N HIS A 33 -6.73 1.99 -23.55
CA HIS A 33 -6.27 3.33 -23.17
C HIS A 33 -7.06 3.93 -21.99
N ALA A 34 -7.98 3.18 -21.38
CA ALA A 34 -8.87 3.66 -20.34
C ALA A 34 -8.09 4.08 -19.09
N SER A 35 -7.04 3.34 -18.71
CA SER A 35 -6.21 3.69 -17.54
C SER A 35 -5.51 5.03 -17.71
N ARG A 36 -4.97 5.27 -18.92
CA ARG A 36 -4.31 6.52 -19.28
C ARG A 36 -5.29 7.69 -19.28
N GLU A 37 -6.43 7.55 -19.95
CA GLU A 37 -7.41 8.63 -20.06
C GLU A 37 -7.97 9.02 -18.70
N ALA A 38 -8.36 8.04 -17.88
CA ALA A 38 -8.84 8.27 -16.53
C ALA A 38 -7.79 8.97 -15.66
N PHE A 39 -6.54 8.52 -15.71
CA PHE A 39 -5.46 9.11 -14.91
C PHE A 39 -5.16 10.56 -15.33
N GLU A 40 -4.99 10.82 -16.63
CA GLU A 40 -4.72 12.16 -17.14
C GLU A 40 -5.89 13.12 -16.83
N HIS A 41 -7.14 12.64 -16.92
CA HIS A 41 -8.32 13.41 -16.54
C HIS A 41 -8.35 13.74 -15.05
N CYS A 42 -8.15 12.75 -14.18
CA CYS A 42 -8.18 12.95 -12.74
C CYS A 42 -7.01 13.82 -12.25
N THR A 43 -5.82 13.70 -12.85
CA THR A 43 -4.67 14.53 -12.46
C THR A 43 -4.85 15.99 -12.84
N LEU A 44 -5.51 16.29 -13.96
CA LEU A 44 -5.92 17.66 -14.30
C LEU A 44 -6.84 18.25 -13.21
N ARG A 45 -7.81 17.46 -12.72
CA ARG A 45 -8.71 17.89 -11.63
C ARG A 45 -7.96 18.05 -10.30
N ASN A 46 -7.09 17.11 -9.96
CA ASN A 46 -6.43 17.05 -8.64
C ASN A 46 -5.26 18.04 -8.51
N PHE A 47 -4.52 18.28 -9.59
CA PHE A 47 -3.29 19.08 -9.58
C PHE A 47 -3.37 20.35 -10.44
N GLY A 48 -4.42 20.53 -11.23
CA GLY A 48 -4.56 21.65 -12.18
C GLY A 48 -3.81 21.44 -13.51
N PHE A 49 -3.17 20.28 -13.70
CA PHE A 49 -2.48 19.92 -14.95
C PHE A 49 -2.47 18.41 -15.15
N ARG A 50 -2.41 17.96 -16.40
CA ARG A 50 -2.35 16.53 -16.75
C ARG A 50 -0.96 15.98 -16.44
N ILE A 51 -0.91 14.89 -15.71
CA ILE A 51 0.33 14.11 -15.53
C ILE A 51 0.26 12.92 -16.51
N PRO A 52 1.27 12.72 -17.38
CA PRO A 52 1.30 11.57 -18.27
C PRO A 52 1.26 10.26 -17.50
N TYR A 53 0.35 9.37 -17.87
CA TYR A 53 0.28 8.03 -17.30
C TYR A 53 1.45 7.16 -17.77
N ARG A 54 2.07 6.44 -16.84
CA ARG A 54 3.18 5.52 -17.09
C ARG A 54 2.73 4.10 -16.77
N ALA A 55 2.14 3.44 -17.76
CA ALA A 55 1.74 2.04 -17.63
C ALA A 55 2.99 1.16 -17.39
N PRO A 56 3.01 0.30 -16.35
CA PRO A 56 4.04 -0.72 -16.22
C PRO A 56 3.98 -1.68 -17.41
N SER A 57 5.11 -1.98 -18.04
CA SER A 57 5.16 -2.79 -19.29
C SER A 57 4.45 -4.13 -19.16
N ALA A 58 4.61 -4.81 -18.01
CA ALA A 58 3.99 -6.11 -17.72
C ALA A 58 2.46 -6.08 -17.65
N LEU A 59 1.87 -4.90 -17.43
CA LEU A 59 0.43 -4.70 -17.22
C LEU A 59 -0.22 -3.85 -18.32
N ALA A 60 0.59 -3.26 -19.21
CA ALA A 60 0.14 -2.33 -20.23
C ALA A 60 -0.79 -2.98 -21.26
N GLU A 61 -0.50 -4.22 -21.68
CA GLU A 61 -1.31 -4.89 -22.71
C GLU A 61 -2.75 -5.15 -22.26
N ALA A 62 -2.95 -5.44 -20.97
CA ALA A 62 -4.26 -5.67 -20.38
C ALA A 62 -4.94 -4.38 -19.91
N ASP A 63 -4.31 -3.21 -20.10
CA ASP A 63 -4.79 -1.89 -19.66
C ASP A 63 -5.22 -1.88 -18.19
N VAL A 64 -4.42 -2.55 -17.34
CA VAL A 64 -4.68 -2.61 -15.90
C VAL A 64 -4.36 -1.25 -15.30
N PRO A 65 -5.29 -0.64 -14.54
CA PRO A 65 -5.05 0.64 -13.89
C PRO A 65 -4.10 0.46 -12.70
N VAL A 66 -3.00 1.21 -12.71
CA VAL A 66 -1.98 1.23 -11.66
C VAL A 66 -1.80 2.66 -11.18
N VAL A 67 -2.22 2.96 -9.95
CA VAL A 67 -2.15 4.31 -9.37
C VAL A 67 -1.55 4.31 -7.97
N CYS A 68 -0.96 5.45 -7.60
CA CYS A 68 -0.31 5.65 -6.32
C CYS A 68 -1.02 6.74 -5.51
N LEU A 69 -1.31 6.45 -4.25
CA LEU A 69 -1.70 7.45 -3.25
C LEU A 69 -0.49 7.74 -2.37
N ARG A 70 0.12 8.91 -2.58
CA ARG A 70 1.28 9.33 -1.79
C ARG A 70 0.82 9.86 -0.44
N ILE A 71 1.05 9.08 0.60
CA ILE A 71 0.60 9.38 1.97
C ILE A 71 1.83 9.27 2.90
N PRO A 72 2.22 10.35 3.60
CA PRO A 72 3.35 10.30 4.51
C PRO A 72 3.16 9.29 5.64
N THR A 73 4.28 8.85 6.25
CA THR A 73 4.26 7.97 7.42
C THR A 73 3.42 8.58 8.55
N GLY A 74 2.63 7.74 9.22
CA GLY A 74 1.66 8.20 10.22
C GLY A 74 0.36 8.73 9.64
N GLY A 75 0.26 8.99 8.32
CA GLY A 75 -0.95 9.50 7.65
C GLY A 75 -2.08 8.47 7.46
N GLY A 76 -2.05 7.35 8.18
CA GLY A 76 -3.14 6.36 8.16
C GLY A 76 -3.25 5.53 6.87
N LYS A 77 -2.11 5.19 6.24
CA LYS A 77 -2.07 4.35 5.01
C LYS A 77 -2.87 3.07 5.13
N THR A 78 -2.72 2.34 6.23
CA THR A 78 -3.43 1.07 6.44
C THR A 78 -4.94 1.27 6.49
N LEU A 79 -5.43 2.32 7.16
CA LEU A 79 -6.86 2.63 7.17
C LEU A 79 -7.36 3.00 5.77
N ILE A 80 -6.62 3.86 5.05
CA ILE A 80 -6.94 4.22 3.66
C ILE A 80 -6.96 2.96 2.76
N GLY A 81 -6.00 2.05 2.91
CA GLY A 81 -5.94 0.79 2.16
C GLY A 81 -7.17 -0.08 2.39
N GLY A 82 -7.64 -0.19 3.62
CA GLY A 82 -8.89 -0.89 3.94
C GLY A 82 -10.11 -0.30 3.25
N HIS A 83 -10.30 1.02 3.36
CA HIS A 83 -11.42 1.70 2.70
C HIS A 83 -11.33 1.65 1.18
N ALA A 84 -10.11 1.60 0.60
CA ALA A 84 -9.91 1.46 -0.84
C ALA A 84 -10.48 0.15 -1.39
N ILE A 85 -10.50 -0.93 -0.59
CA ILE A 85 -11.14 -2.21 -0.96
C ILE A 85 -12.64 -2.00 -1.20
N GLY A 86 -13.32 -1.27 -0.31
CA GLY A 86 -14.71 -0.88 -0.48
C GLY A 86 -14.93 -0.07 -1.77
N ARG A 87 -14.05 0.89 -2.06
CA ARG A 87 -14.15 1.70 -3.30
C ARG A 87 -14.02 0.86 -4.56
N ILE A 88 -13.10 -0.11 -4.57
CA ILE A 88 -12.93 -1.04 -5.68
C ILE A 88 -14.15 -1.94 -5.85
N LYS A 89 -14.64 -2.55 -4.77
CA LYS A 89 -15.83 -3.40 -4.83
C LYS A 89 -17.01 -2.66 -5.47
N HIS A 90 -17.31 -1.45 -4.98
CA HIS A 90 -18.42 -0.66 -5.51
C HIS A 90 -18.19 -0.17 -6.96
N SER A 91 -16.95 0.15 -7.33
CA SER A 91 -16.66 0.76 -8.64
C SER A 91 -16.44 -0.27 -9.75
N LEU A 92 -15.81 -1.40 -9.48
CA LEU A 92 -15.42 -2.36 -10.51
C LEU A 92 -16.11 -3.73 -10.39
N MET A 93 -16.62 -4.09 -9.22
CA MET A 93 -17.19 -5.43 -8.95
C MET A 93 -18.52 -5.39 -8.18
N PRO A 94 -19.55 -4.65 -8.64
CA PRO A 94 -20.76 -4.38 -7.85
C PRO A 94 -21.64 -5.62 -7.59
N ALA A 95 -21.57 -6.65 -8.45
CA ALA A 95 -22.46 -7.82 -8.40
C ALA A 95 -21.79 -9.10 -7.87
N GLY A 96 -20.54 -9.02 -7.39
CA GLY A 96 -19.76 -10.18 -6.97
C GLY A 96 -19.00 -9.97 -5.66
N HIS A 97 -18.23 -10.98 -5.29
CA HIS A 97 -17.32 -10.93 -4.15
C HIS A 97 -15.92 -10.54 -4.63
N SER A 98 -15.35 -9.52 -3.99
CA SER A 98 -14.02 -9.04 -4.33
C SER A 98 -12.94 -9.92 -3.71
N LEU A 99 -11.89 -10.16 -4.47
CA LEU A 99 -10.65 -10.76 -3.97
C LEU A 99 -9.57 -9.67 -3.95
N THR A 100 -9.00 -9.41 -2.77
CA THR A 100 -7.90 -8.46 -2.60
C THR A 100 -6.64 -9.17 -2.16
N ILE A 101 -5.52 -8.91 -2.83
CA ILE A 101 -4.17 -9.27 -2.36
C ILE A 101 -3.52 -8.01 -1.76
N TRP A 102 -3.31 -8.02 -0.46
CA TRP A 102 -2.63 -6.93 0.25
C TRP A 102 -1.17 -7.30 0.47
N LEU A 103 -0.30 -6.72 -0.36
CA LEU A 103 1.14 -6.90 -0.29
C LEU A 103 1.76 -5.91 0.67
N VAL A 104 2.42 -6.43 1.70
CA VAL A 104 3.16 -5.66 2.71
C VAL A 104 4.65 -5.94 2.62
N PRO A 105 5.53 -5.02 3.09
CA PRO A 105 6.96 -5.12 2.82
C PRO A 105 7.68 -6.18 3.65
N THR A 106 7.17 -6.54 4.83
CA THR A 106 7.82 -7.48 5.76
C THR A 106 6.84 -8.42 6.44
N ASP A 107 7.33 -9.56 6.90
CA ASP A 107 6.53 -10.55 7.64
C ASP A 107 6.01 -10.00 8.98
N ALA A 108 6.77 -9.11 9.63
CA ALA A 108 6.31 -8.44 10.84
C ALA A 108 5.07 -7.56 10.57
N ILE A 109 5.10 -6.79 9.47
CA ILE A 109 3.96 -5.97 9.05
C ILE A 109 2.81 -6.85 8.57
N ARG A 110 3.09 -8.01 7.95
CA ARG A 110 2.06 -9.01 7.58
C ARG A 110 1.30 -9.51 8.80
N ALA A 111 2.03 -10.00 9.82
CA ALA A 111 1.42 -10.49 11.04
C ALA A 111 0.61 -9.41 11.77
N GLN A 112 1.12 -8.18 11.82
CA GLN A 112 0.40 -7.06 12.41
C GLN A 112 -0.88 -6.72 11.63
N THR A 113 -0.80 -6.67 10.30
CA THR A 113 -1.95 -6.36 9.43
C THR A 113 -3.03 -7.44 9.56
N LEU A 114 -2.66 -8.72 9.54
CA LEU A 114 -3.58 -9.84 9.78
C LEU A 114 -4.28 -9.73 11.14
N ARG A 115 -3.53 -9.44 12.21
CA ARG A 115 -4.10 -9.24 13.54
C ARG A 115 -5.14 -8.12 13.53
N VAL A 116 -4.78 -6.96 12.98
CA VAL A 116 -5.66 -5.80 12.91
C VAL A 116 -6.93 -6.08 12.10
N LEU A 117 -6.82 -6.85 11.01
CA LEU A 117 -7.95 -7.20 10.15
C LEU A 117 -8.87 -8.28 10.72
N ARG A 118 -8.41 -9.06 11.71
CA ARG A 118 -9.14 -10.21 12.29
C ARG A 118 -9.70 -9.98 13.69
N THR A 119 -9.27 -8.93 14.38
CA THR A 119 -9.59 -8.75 15.81
C THR A 119 -10.74 -7.75 15.96
N PRO A 120 -11.92 -8.16 16.47
CA PRO A 120 -13.00 -7.24 16.77
C PRO A 120 -12.57 -6.14 17.74
N GLY A 121 -13.00 -4.91 17.48
CA GLY A 121 -12.60 -3.73 18.25
C GLY A 121 -11.34 -3.03 17.74
N GLU A 122 -10.57 -3.66 16.84
CA GLU A 122 -9.56 -2.93 16.06
C GLU A 122 -10.27 -2.06 15.02
N LEU A 123 -9.86 -0.79 14.92
CA LEU A 123 -10.55 0.20 14.07
C LEU A 123 -10.76 -0.27 12.63
N LEU A 124 -9.71 -0.82 12.02
CA LEU A 124 -9.77 -1.26 10.63
C LEU A 124 -10.63 -2.53 10.45
N HIS A 125 -10.66 -3.43 11.43
CA HIS A 125 -11.58 -4.58 11.40
C HIS A 125 -13.03 -4.11 11.36
N ASP A 126 -13.41 -3.23 12.29
CA ASP A 126 -14.79 -2.77 12.45
C ASP A 126 -15.24 -1.93 11.25
N GLU A 127 -14.38 -1.05 10.73
CA GLU A 127 -14.65 -0.28 9.51
C GLU A 127 -14.84 -1.20 8.29
N LEU A 128 -13.98 -2.21 8.10
CA LEU A 128 -14.13 -3.15 6.99
C LEU A 128 -15.44 -3.94 7.08
N ARG A 129 -15.82 -4.40 8.27
CA ARG A 129 -17.11 -5.07 8.47
C ARG A 129 -18.29 -4.14 8.21
N GLY A 130 -18.18 -2.86 8.58
CA GLY A 130 -19.18 -1.85 8.25
C GLY A 130 -19.32 -1.60 6.75
N LEU A 131 -18.24 -1.68 5.98
CA LEU A 131 -18.23 -1.44 4.53
C LEU A 131 -18.65 -2.65 3.70
N LEU A 132 -18.18 -3.84 4.08
CA LEU A 132 -18.26 -5.04 3.24
C LEU A 132 -19.17 -6.14 3.80
N GLY A 133 -19.61 -6.01 5.06
CA GLY A 133 -20.23 -7.12 5.79
C GLY A 133 -19.17 -8.12 6.25
N GLU A 134 -19.47 -9.41 6.23
CA GLU A 134 -18.48 -10.44 6.58
C GLU A 134 -17.39 -10.58 5.53
N VAL A 135 -16.13 -10.58 5.98
CA VAL A 135 -14.93 -10.63 5.11
C VAL A 135 -14.03 -11.77 5.54
N ALA A 136 -13.66 -12.63 4.60
CA ALA A 136 -12.64 -13.66 4.82
C ALA A 136 -11.24 -13.01 4.79
N VAL A 137 -10.46 -13.15 5.86
CA VAL A 137 -9.09 -12.61 5.94
C VAL A 137 -8.14 -13.78 6.05
N LEU A 138 -7.26 -13.96 5.07
CA LEU A 138 -6.37 -15.12 4.93
C LEU A 138 -4.90 -14.68 4.87
N ASP A 139 -3.99 -15.50 5.37
CA ASP A 139 -2.59 -15.49 4.93
C ASP A 139 -2.38 -16.45 3.74
N ILE A 140 -1.13 -16.63 3.31
CA ILE A 140 -0.80 -17.49 2.18
C ILE A 140 -1.03 -18.98 2.50
N ASP A 141 -0.75 -19.42 3.73
CA ASP A 141 -0.86 -20.82 4.10
C ASP A 141 -2.33 -21.24 4.16
N GLU A 142 -3.20 -20.37 4.69
CA GLU A 142 -4.65 -20.57 4.64
C GLU A 142 -5.17 -20.49 3.19
N ALA A 143 -4.67 -19.54 2.39
CA ALA A 143 -5.05 -19.41 0.99
C ALA A 143 -4.70 -20.65 0.15
N LEU A 144 -3.62 -21.38 0.47
CA LEU A 144 -3.27 -22.64 -0.19
C LEU A 144 -4.31 -23.76 0.01
N SER A 145 -5.25 -23.59 0.94
CA SER A 145 -6.33 -24.56 1.20
C SER A 145 -7.73 -23.95 1.05
N VAL A 146 -7.82 -22.71 0.56
CA VAL A 146 -9.09 -22.00 0.42
C VAL A 146 -10.03 -22.74 -0.52
N GLN A 147 -11.30 -22.85 -0.12
CA GLN A 147 -12.32 -23.50 -0.93
C GLN A 147 -13.04 -22.48 -1.82
N PRO A 148 -13.52 -22.87 -3.03
CA PRO A 148 -14.27 -21.96 -3.91
C PRO A 148 -15.45 -21.29 -3.19
N ALA A 149 -16.17 -22.06 -2.36
CA ALA A 149 -17.31 -21.58 -1.60
C ALA A 149 -16.99 -20.36 -0.72
N VAL A 150 -15.77 -20.25 -0.17
CA VAL A 150 -15.37 -19.07 0.62
C VAL A 150 -15.30 -17.84 -0.28
N LEU A 151 -14.61 -17.97 -1.42
CA LEU A 151 -14.42 -16.88 -2.37
C LEU A 151 -15.72 -16.51 -3.12
N ASP A 152 -16.68 -17.42 -3.19
CA ASP A 152 -18.00 -17.23 -3.83
C ASP A 152 -19.05 -16.66 -2.88
N SER A 153 -18.76 -16.56 -1.58
CA SER A 153 -19.72 -16.07 -0.57
C SER A 153 -19.22 -14.89 0.25
N HIS A 154 -17.92 -14.59 0.23
CA HIS A 154 -17.32 -13.53 1.02
C HIS A 154 -16.35 -12.70 0.19
N ASP A 155 -16.31 -11.39 0.44
CA ASP A 155 -15.13 -10.63 0.06
C ASP A 155 -13.93 -11.20 0.80
N THR A 156 -12.83 -11.40 0.09
CA THR A 156 -11.65 -12.07 0.62
C THR A 156 -10.44 -11.16 0.52
N ILE A 157 -9.71 -11.04 1.63
CA ILE A 157 -8.44 -10.31 1.71
C ILE A 157 -7.34 -11.32 2.04
N VAL A 158 -6.38 -11.49 1.13
CA VAL A 158 -5.16 -12.27 1.37
C VAL A 158 -4.03 -11.30 1.68
N VAL A 159 -3.45 -11.39 2.89
CA VAL A 159 -2.31 -10.55 3.30
C VAL A 159 -1.01 -11.33 3.10
N ALA A 160 -0.10 -10.79 2.30
CA ALA A 160 1.12 -11.47 1.92
C ALA A 160 2.30 -10.51 1.79
N THR A 161 3.52 -11.03 1.77
CA THR A 161 4.69 -10.27 1.31
C THR A 161 4.92 -10.53 -0.17
N MET A 162 5.59 -9.60 -0.86
CA MET A 162 5.96 -9.81 -2.28
C MET A 162 6.82 -11.07 -2.47
N GLN A 163 7.61 -11.45 -1.45
CA GLN A 163 8.45 -12.66 -1.48
C GLN A 163 7.65 -13.96 -1.62
N ALA A 164 6.39 -13.98 -1.20
CA ALA A 164 5.52 -15.15 -1.40
C ALA A 164 5.27 -15.43 -2.90
N PHE A 165 5.40 -14.41 -3.75
CA PHE A 165 5.18 -14.51 -5.19
C PHE A 165 6.46 -14.35 -6.03
N LYS A 166 7.52 -13.79 -5.42
CA LYS A 166 8.75 -13.37 -6.09
C LYS A 166 9.95 -14.22 -5.64
N GLN A 167 10.33 -15.21 -6.47
CA GLN A 167 11.64 -15.88 -6.43
C GLN A 167 12.17 -16.06 -7.86
N SER A 168 13.50 -16.13 -7.99
CA SER A 168 14.20 -16.41 -9.25
C SER A 168 13.89 -17.80 -9.81
N ASP A 169 13.44 -18.72 -8.95
CA ASP A 169 12.96 -20.05 -9.29
C ASP A 169 11.53 -20.19 -8.73
N THR A 170 10.55 -20.00 -9.60
CA THR A 170 9.13 -19.94 -9.22
C THR A 170 8.58 -21.30 -8.81
N GLU A 171 9.20 -22.40 -9.25
CA GLU A 171 8.79 -23.76 -8.88
C GLU A 171 9.02 -24.06 -7.39
N ARG A 172 9.91 -23.31 -6.74
CA ARG A 172 10.15 -23.41 -5.30
C ARG A 172 9.09 -22.72 -4.45
N LEU A 173 8.29 -21.84 -5.02
CA LEU A 173 7.25 -21.15 -4.29
C LEU A 173 5.96 -21.97 -4.30
N ALA A 174 5.44 -22.31 -3.11
CA ALA A 174 4.25 -23.14 -2.96
C ALA A 174 3.04 -22.60 -3.74
N VAL A 175 2.94 -21.27 -3.90
CA VAL A 175 1.85 -20.62 -4.61
C VAL A 175 1.79 -20.94 -6.12
N TYR A 176 2.89 -21.41 -6.72
CA TYR A 176 2.96 -21.81 -8.13
C TYR A 176 2.92 -23.34 -8.33
N ARG A 177 3.04 -24.14 -7.26
CA ARG A 177 3.05 -25.59 -7.39
C ARG A 177 1.62 -26.12 -7.54
N PRO A 178 1.41 -27.19 -8.32
CA PRO A 178 0.13 -27.91 -8.32
C PRO A 178 -0.26 -28.35 -6.92
N ASN A 179 -1.50 -28.04 -6.54
CA ASN A 179 -2.03 -28.28 -5.21
C ASN A 179 -3.45 -28.88 -5.31
N GLY A 180 -3.59 -30.13 -4.88
CA GLY A 180 -4.85 -30.87 -4.91
C GLY A 180 -5.99 -30.17 -4.17
N ALA A 181 -5.69 -29.40 -3.11
CA ALA A 181 -6.70 -28.67 -2.34
C ALA A 181 -7.39 -27.57 -3.15
N LEU A 182 -6.79 -27.13 -4.25
CA LEU A 182 -7.29 -26.05 -5.11
C LEU A 182 -8.01 -26.55 -6.36
N MET A 183 -8.06 -27.86 -6.61
CA MET A 183 -8.61 -28.42 -7.86
C MET A 183 -10.05 -27.97 -8.14
N ASP A 184 -10.86 -27.79 -7.09
CA ASP A 184 -12.25 -27.37 -7.24
C ASP A 184 -12.43 -25.93 -7.76
N HIS A 185 -11.41 -25.07 -7.71
CA HIS A 185 -11.45 -23.73 -8.34
C HIS A 185 -11.42 -23.79 -9.86
N PHE A 186 -11.02 -24.92 -10.44
CA PHE A 186 -10.76 -25.07 -11.88
C PHE A 186 -11.82 -25.89 -12.60
N ARG A 187 -13.00 -26.08 -11.98
CA ARG A 187 -14.12 -26.77 -12.63
C ARG A 187 -14.53 -26.00 -13.89
N GLY A 188 -14.42 -26.65 -15.05
CA GLY A 188 -14.73 -26.03 -16.35
C GLY A 188 -13.59 -25.19 -16.95
N VAL A 189 -12.39 -25.23 -16.36
CA VAL A 189 -11.19 -24.63 -16.94
C VAL A 189 -10.44 -25.68 -17.76
N ASP A 190 -10.09 -25.36 -19.00
CA ASP A 190 -9.28 -26.23 -19.85
C ASP A 190 -7.81 -26.17 -19.43
N GLN A 191 -7.20 -27.33 -19.19
CA GLN A 191 -5.77 -27.50 -18.82
C GLN A 191 -5.30 -26.61 -17.65
N PRO A 192 -5.91 -26.70 -16.47
CA PRO A 192 -5.50 -25.91 -15.31
C PRO A 192 -4.14 -26.35 -14.76
N GLY A 193 -3.33 -25.40 -14.31
CA GLY A 193 -2.07 -25.62 -13.58
C GLY A 193 -2.24 -25.89 -12.08
N TRP A 194 -3.47 -25.87 -11.56
CA TRP A 194 -3.84 -26.23 -10.18
C TRP A 194 -3.04 -25.50 -9.08
N SER A 195 -2.58 -24.28 -9.35
CA SER A 195 -1.79 -23.49 -8.42
C SER A 195 -2.60 -22.39 -7.74
N LEU A 196 -2.12 -21.87 -6.61
CA LEU A 196 -2.78 -20.74 -5.95
C LEU A 196 -2.78 -19.50 -6.84
N VAL A 197 -1.66 -19.18 -7.47
CA VAL A 197 -1.57 -18.02 -8.38
C VAL A 197 -2.63 -18.10 -9.47
N GLU A 198 -2.85 -19.28 -10.03
CA GLU A 198 -3.86 -19.44 -11.07
C GLU A 198 -5.30 -19.36 -10.54
N ALA A 199 -5.57 -19.93 -9.36
CA ALA A 199 -6.88 -19.80 -8.71
C ALA A 199 -7.20 -18.33 -8.39
N LEU A 200 -6.21 -17.57 -7.92
CA LEU A 200 -6.34 -16.12 -7.70
C LEU A 200 -6.53 -15.39 -9.04
N ARG A 201 -5.76 -15.74 -10.08
CA ARG A 201 -5.83 -15.16 -11.43
C ARG A 201 -7.21 -15.22 -12.04
N LEU A 202 -7.89 -16.37 -11.92
CA LEU A 202 -9.26 -16.55 -12.43
C LEU A 202 -10.26 -15.55 -11.84
N ARG A 203 -9.94 -14.96 -10.67
CA ARG A 203 -10.78 -13.99 -9.96
C ARG A 203 -10.33 -12.54 -10.12
N ARG A 204 -9.31 -12.27 -10.95
CA ARG A 204 -8.89 -10.89 -11.31
C ARG A 204 -8.72 -9.99 -10.07
N PRO A 205 -7.83 -10.34 -9.12
CA PRO A 205 -7.80 -9.71 -7.80
C PRO A 205 -7.48 -8.23 -7.86
N PHE A 206 -7.97 -7.48 -6.89
CA PHE A 206 -7.45 -6.15 -6.58
C PHE A 206 -6.13 -6.30 -5.83
N VAL A 207 -5.10 -5.55 -6.19
CA VAL A 207 -3.80 -5.61 -5.51
C VAL A 207 -3.50 -4.29 -4.83
N ILE A 208 -3.23 -4.35 -3.52
CA ILE A 208 -2.67 -3.23 -2.76
C ILE A 208 -1.19 -3.51 -2.55
N VAL A 209 -0.33 -2.54 -2.87
CA VAL A 209 1.11 -2.59 -2.62
C VAL A 209 1.47 -1.54 -1.57
N ASP A 210 1.60 -1.97 -0.32
CA ASP A 210 2.04 -1.10 0.78
C ASP A 210 3.57 -0.96 0.78
N GLU A 211 4.03 0.27 0.99
CA GLU A 211 5.43 0.69 0.86
C GLU A 211 6.06 0.28 -0.48
N ALA A 212 5.37 0.62 -1.59
CA ALA A 212 5.73 0.25 -2.97
C ALA A 212 7.18 0.59 -3.38
N HIS A 213 7.83 1.55 -2.72
CA HIS A 213 9.21 1.94 -2.99
C HIS A 213 10.25 0.84 -2.73
N ASN A 214 9.95 -0.11 -1.83
CA ASN A 214 10.81 -1.27 -1.59
C ASN A 214 10.63 -2.36 -2.65
N GLN A 215 9.67 -2.20 -3.56
CA GLN A 215 9.24 -3.23 -4.51
C GLN A 215 9.47 -2.80 -5.97
N GLY A 216 9.73 -1.50 -6.23
CA GLY A 216 9.85 -0.82 -7.54
C GLY A 216 10.95 -1.29 -8.50
N THR A 217 10.95 -2.57 -8.82
CA THR A 217 11.75 -3.20 -9.87
C THR A 217 10.80 -3.73 -10.93
N SER A 218 11.21 -3.78 -12.21
CA SER A 218 10.42 -4.41 -13.30
C SER A 218 9.88 -5.79 -12.90
N LEU A 219 10.71 -6.57 -12.20
CA LEU A 219 10.38 -7.90 -11.68
C LEU A 219 9.17 -7.94 -10.73
N ALA A 220 8.86 -6.85 -10.01
CA ALA A 220 7.67 -6.81 -9.17
C ALA A 220 6.39 -6.73 -10.01
N PHE A 221 6.35 -5.88 -11.04
CA PHE A 221 5.19 -5.81 -11.93
C PHE A 221 5.03 -7.07 -12.78
N ASP A 222 6.12 -7.73 -13.18
CA ASP A 222 6.05 -9.05 -13.81
C ASP A 222 5.40 -10.09 -12.90
N THR A 223 5.67 -10.01 -11.59
CA THR A 223 5.04 -10.88 -10.59
C THR A 223 3.56 -10.56 -10.45
N LEU A 224 3.19 -9.28 -10.39
CA LEU A 224 1.79 -8.85 -10.32
C LEU A 224 1.00 -9.25 -11.57
N ALA A 225 1.60 -9.15 -12.75
CA ALA A 225 0.95 -9.50 -14.02
C ALA A 225 0.49 -10.97 -14.07
N ARG A 226 1.18 -11.87 -13.36
CA ARG A 226 0.78 -13.29 -13.27
C ARG A 226 -0.52 -13.51 -12.50
N LEU A 227 -0.89 -12.58 -11.63
CA LEU A 227 -2.17 -12.59 -10.91
C LEU A 227 -3.31 -12.01 -11.75
N ASP A 228 -3.03 -11.45 -12.93
CA ASP A 228 -4.00 -10.78 -13.80
C ASP A 228 -4.94 -9.80 -13.04
N PRO A 229 -4.41 -8.80 -12.33
CA PRO A 229 -5.21 -8.01 -11.38
C PRO A 229 -6.20 -7.07 -12.08
N CYS A 230 -7.35 -6.81 -11.44
CA CYS A 230 -8.32 -5.82 -11.93
C CYS A 230 -7.85 -4.37 -11.76
N ALA A 231 -7.04 -4.10 -10.73
CA ALA A 231 -6.40 -2.82 -10.47
C ALA A 231 -5.23 -3.02 -9.51
N VAL A 232 -4.27 -2.10 -9.54
CA VAL A 232 -3.15 -2.04 -8.60
C VAL A 232 -3.13 -0.67 -7.92
N LEU A 233 -3.14 -0.68 -6.59
CA LEU A 233 -3.04 0.52 -5.77
C LEU A 233 -1.72 0.51 -5.00
N GLU A 234 -0.85 1.47 -5.26
CA GLU A 234 0.36 1.71 -4.49
C GLU A 234 0.06 2.68 -3.33
N LEU A 235 0.45 2.30 -2.11
CA LEU A 235 0.40 3.15 -0.92
C LEU A 235 1.84 3.39 -0.43
N THR A 236 2.32 4.62 -0.49
CA THR A 236 3.71 4.92 -0.12
C THR A 236 3.90 6.38 0.28
N ALA A 237 4.87 6.66 1.14
CA ALA A 237 5.30 8.03 1.41
C ALA A 237 6.25 8.56 0.33
N THR A 238 6.98 7.65 -0.32
CA THR A 238 8.12 7.90 -1.20
C THR A 238 7.90 7.17 -2.52
N PRO A 239 7.12 7.70 -3.47
CA PRO A 239 6.89 7.03 -4.76
C PRO A 239 8.20 6.83 -5.54
N ASP A 240 8.28 5.74 -6.32
CA ASP A 240 9.43 5.54 -7.22
C ASP A 240 9.44 6.64 -8.28
N ARG A 241 10.64 7.08 -8.65
CA ARG A 241 10.91 8.11 -9.66
C ARG A 241 11.93 7.68 -10.69
N LEU A 242 12.59 6.54 -10.49
CA LEU A 242 13.76 6.14 -11.25
C LEU A 242 13.45 5.00 -12.19
N HIS A 243 12.98 3.85 -11.70
CA HIS A 243 12.87 2.63 -12.50
C HIS A 243 11.50 2.50 -13.15
N GLN A 244 10.44 2.48 -12.33
CA GLN A 244 9.05 2.50 -12.78
C GLN A 244 8.32 3.60 -12.01
N PRO A 245 8.35 4.85 -12.52
CA PRO A 245 7.83 5.98 -11.75
C PRO A 245 6.34 5.83 -11.46
N SER A 246 5.97 5.92 -10.18
CA SER A 246 4.61 5.70 -9.72
C SER A 246 3.65 6.73 -10.32
N ASN A 247 2.46 6.26 -10.72
CA ASN A 247 1.38 7.12 -11.21
C ASN A 247 0.67 7.79 -10.02
N VAL A 248 1.28 8.84 -9.47
CA VAL A 248 0.75 9.54 -8.29
C VAL A 248 -0.56 10.26 -8.63
N LEU A 249 -1.68 9.68 -8.16
CA LEU A 249 -3.03 10.22 -8.36
C LEU A 249 -3.35 11.33 -7.35
N VAL A 250 -2.87 11.16 -6.11
CA VAL A 250 -3.03 12.11 -5.00
C VAL A 250 -1.75 12.14 -4.18
N SER A 251 -1.39 13.32 -3.66
CA SER A 251 -0.28 13.50 -2.73
C SER A 251 -0.72 14.29 -1.50
N VAL A 252 -0.70 13.65 -0.33
CA VAL A 252 -0.96 14.30 0.95
C VAL A 252 0.32 14.98 1.44
N SER A 253 0.26 16.26 1.78
CA SER A 253 1.40 17.00 2.31
C SER A 253 1.57 16.79 3.81
N ALA A 254 2.76 17.09 4.32
CA ALA A 254 3.00 17.12 5.76
C ALA A 254 2.13 18.19 6.46
N SER A 255 1.87 19.33 5.82
CA SER A 255 1.01 20.38 6.37
C SER A 255 -0.44 19.89 6.54
N THR A 256 -0.98 19.14 5.57
CA THR A 256 -2.31 18.52 5.70
C THR A 256 -2.36 17.57 6.89
N LEU A 257 -1.34 16.73 7.07
CA LEU A 257 -1.27 15.84 8.23
C LEU A 257 -1.12 16.60 9.55
N GLN A 258 -0.40 17.72 9.57
CA GLN A 258 -0.28 18.57 10.75
C GLN A 258 -1.62 19.21 11.13
N THR A 259 -2.34 19.80 10.16
CA THR A 259 -3.69 20.35 10.37
C THR A 259 -4.67 19.28 10.83
N ALA A 260 -4.52 18.05 10.31
CA ALA A 260 -5.32 16.91 10.72
C ALA A 260 -4.83 16.26 12.03
N GLU A 261 -3.88 16.85 12.76
CA GLU A 261 -3.31 16.35 14.01
C GLU A 261 -2.76 14.90 13.91
N MET A 262 -2.30 14.51 12.73
CA MET A 262 -1.74 13.18 12.46
C MET A 262 -0.24 13.10 12.73
N ILE A 263 0.45 14.24 12.89
CA ILE A 263 1.87 14.32 13.23
C ILE A 263 1.99 14.63 14.73
N LYS A 264 2.53 13.69 15.51
CA LYS A 264 2.70 13.84 16.97
C LYS A 264 3.96 14.61 17.40
N LEU A 265 4.82 15.04 16.48
CA LEU A 265 6.06 15.77 16.78
C LEU A 265 6.11 17.12 16.03
N PRO A 266 6.51 18.22 16.67
CA PRO A 266 6.86 19.44 15.96
C PRO A 266 8.13 19.16 15.13
N VAL A 267 7.96 18.87 13.84
CA VAL A 267 9.09 18.72 12.92
C VAL A 267 9.52 20.11 12.50
N GLU A 268 10.54 20.66 13.18
CA GLU A 268 11.25 21.85 12.72
C GLU A 268 12.30 21.43 11.69
N MET A 269 12.09 21.78 10.43
CA MET A 269 13.05 21.51 9.36
C MET A 269 13.98 22.72 9.18
N ALA A 270 15.28 22.50 9.38
CA ALA A 270 16.32 23.48 9.07
C ALA A 270 17.32 22.84 8.08
N THR A 271 17.61 23.54 7.00
CA THR A 271 18.59 23.12 5.98
C THR A 271 19.93 23.81 6.22
N HIS A 272 21.00 23.03 6.32
CA HIS A 272 22.36 23.53 6.51
C HIS A 272 23.27 23.00 5.40
N GLY A 273 24.19 23.85 4.92
CA GLY A 273 25.19 23.46 3.91
C GLY A 273 26.30 22.54 4.45
N ASP A 274 26.46 22.43 5.76
CA ASP A 274 27.41 21.53 6.43
C ASP A 274 26.68 20.61 7.42
N TRP A 275 26.86 19.31 7.23
CA TRP A 275 26.25 18.26 8.07
C TRP A 275 26.69 18.34 9.53
N ARG A 276 27.90 18.88 9.83
CA ARG A 276 28.37 19.06 11.21
C ARG A 276 27.55 20.11 11.96
N ILE A 277 27.11 21.16 11.25
CA ILE A 277 26.26 22.21 11.81
C ILE A 277 24.85 21.65 12.06
N ALA A 278 24.30 20.92 11.07
CA ALA A 278 23.02 20.24 11.23
C ALA A 278 23.01 19.29 12.44
N LEU A 279 24.07 18.48 12.61
CA LEU A 279 24.20 17.56 13.74
C LEU A 279 24.33 18.30 15.08
N ARG A 280 25.16 19.35 15.14
CA ARG A 280 25.34 20.15 16.36
C ARG A 280 24.05 20.85 16.78
N GLU A 281 23.30 21.41 15.84
CA GLU A 281 21.99 22.00 16.11
C GLU A 281 20.96 20.96 16.55
N ALA A 282 20.91 19.80 15.89
CA ALA A 282 20.01 18.71 16.27
C ALA A 282 20.28 18.24 17.71
N ILE A 283 21.55 18.11 18.10
CA ILE A 283 21.95 17.76 19.48
C ILE A 283 21.56 18.87 20.45
N ALA A 284 21.82 20.14 20.11
CA ALA A 284 21.47 21.28 20.96
C ALA A 284 19.97 21.40 21.20
N ARG A 285 19.15 21.18 20.16
CA ARG A 285 17.68 21.19 20.26
C ARG A 285 17.17 20.00 21.08
N ASN A 286 17.69 18.79 20.85
CA ASN A 286 17.34 17.62 21.67
C ASN A 286 17.68 17.81 23.15
N ALA A 287 18.82 18.43 23.48
CA ALA A 287 19.19 18.76 24.84
C ALA A 287 18.26 19.82 25.47
N GLY A 288 17.76 20.77 24.68
CA GLY A 288 16.74 21.74 25.09
C GLY A 288 15.38 21.09 25.37
N THR A 289 14.92 20.20 24.49
CA THR A 289 13.64 19.47 24.63
C THR A 289 13.66 18.49 25.81
N LEU A 290 14.79 17.83 26.09
CA LEU A 290 14.97 16.97 27.26
C LEU A 290 14.87 17.72 28.58
N ARG A 291 15.25 19.01 28.63
CA ARG A 291 15.06 19.86 29.83
C ARG A 291 13.59 20.21 30.08
N THR A 292 12.76 20.18 29.06
CA THR A 292 11.31 20.45 29.16
C THR A 292 10.53 19.22 29.62
N ILE A 293 11.04 18.01 29.37
CA ILE A 293 10.43 16.74 29.80
C ILE A 293 11.10 16.28 31.09
N GLN A 294 10.68 16.82 32.23
CA GLN A 294 11.15 16.37 33.55
C GLN A 294 10.57 14.98 33.89
N THR A 295 11.26 13.93 33.47
CA THR A 295 11.09 12.58 34.04
C THR A 295 12.44 12.04 34.53
N PRO A 296 12.47 11.19 35.57
CA PRO A 296 13.72 10.73 36.20
C PRO A 296 14.69 10.04 35.23
N THR A 297 14.17 9.44 34.16
CA THR A 297 14.94 8.74 33.12
C THR A 297 15.69 9.73 32.19
N ALA A 298 15.13 10.91 31.95
CA ALA A 298 15.75 11.94 31.10
C ALA A 298 16.99 12.56 31.77
N GLN A 299 16.98 12.69 33.11
CA GLN A 299 18.09 13.23 33.88
C GLN A 299 19.37 12.40 33.72
N ARG A 300 19.26 11.06 33.77
CA ARG A 300 20.40 10.14 33.60
C ARG A 300 21.06 10.23 32.22
N LEU A 301 20.28 10.50 31.17
CA LEU A 301 20.80 10.67 29.81
C LEU A 301 21.55 12.00 29.63
N VAL A 302 21.10 13.06 30.32
CA VAL A 302 21.81 14.35 30.34
C VAL A 302 23.16 14.23 31.06
N ASP A 303 23.21 13.50 32.17
CA ASP A 303 24.46 13.29 32.94
C ASP A 303 25.50 12.45 32.17
N LEU A 304 25.04 11.46 31.40
CA LEU A 304 25.89 10.64 30.51
C LEU A 304 26.44 11.44 29.32
N ALA A 305 25.68 12.42 28.82
CA ALA A 305 26.13 13.27 27.72
C ALA A 305 27.16 14.32 28.16
N GLN A 306 27.12 14.77 29.42
CA GLN A 306 28.04 15.78 29.95
C GLN A 306 29.39 15.22 30.42
N THR A 307 29.49 13.91 30.65
CA THR A 307 30.70 13.26 31.22
C THR A 307 31.71 12.80 30.17
N ARG A 308 31.42 12.87 28.87
CA ARG A 308 32.39 12.55 27.80
C ARG A 308 32.93 13.82 27.13
N ASN A 309 33.84 14.51 27.81
CA ASN A 309 34.78 15.42 27.15
C ASN A 309 36.15 15.41 27.85
N PRO A 310 37.12 14.59 27.41
CA PRO A 310 38.51 14.79 27.78
C PRO A 310 39.39 14.89 26.54
N LEU A 311 39.48 16.07 25.94
CA LEU A 311 40.65 16.45 25.12
C LEU A 311 41.00 17.90 25.46
N GLY A 312 41.64 18.05 26.62
CA GLY A 312 42.36 19.26 27.00
C GLY A 312 43.65 19.38 26.19
N ALA A 313 43.92 20.59 25.74
CA ALA A 313 45.08 21.01 24.98
C ALA A 313 46.42 20.71 25.68
N MET A 314 47.47 20.48 24.90
CA MET A 314 48.87 20.60 25.30
C MET A 314 49.55 21.64 24.38
N PRO A 315 50.25 22.66 24.90
CA PRO A 315 51.01 23.59 24.08
C PRO A 315 52.46 23.11 23.87
N ILE A 316 52.92 23.26 22.63
CA ILE A 316 54.27 23.09 22.03
C ILE A 316 54.97 21.75 22.28
#